data_AF-A0A8T4A4B7-F1
#
_entry.id   AF-A0A8T4A4B7-F1
#
_cell.length_a   1.000
_cell.length_b   1.000
_cell.length_c   1.000
_cell.angle_alpha   90.00
_cell.angle_beta   90.00
_cell.angle_gamma   90.00
#
_symmetry.space_group_name_H-M   'P 1'
#
loop_
_entity.id
_entity.type
_entity.pdbx_description
1 polymer ?
#
loop_
_entity_poly.entity_id
_entity_poly.type
_entity_poly.pdbx_seq_one_letter_code
_entity_poly.pdbx_strand_id
1 'polypeptide(L)' 'MVKTTVILRNDLYDLLVKKHGRRKISETINEALEKKLLKPKKSMFGADPWLNTKNLRDEEEHESL' A
#
# COMPACT_ATOMS: atom_id res chain seq x y z
N MET A 1 -14.05 -8.08 -10.79
CA MET A 1 -13.42 -9.06 -9.87
C MET A 1 -12.53 -9.97 -10.71
N VAL A 2 -11.24 -10.04 -10.42
CA VAL A 2 -10.31 -10.96 -11.09
C VAL A 2 -10.19 -12.22 -10.25
N LYS A 3 -10.30 -13.40 -10.88
CA LYS A 3 -10.08 -14.68 -10.20
C LYS A 3 -8.59 -14.97 -10.19
N THR A 4 -8.02 -15.12 -9.00
CA THR A 4 -6.59 -15.39 -8.81
C THR A 4 -6.43 -16.61 -7.92
N THR A 5 -5.56 -17.53 -8.33
CA THR A 5 -5.18 -18.68 -7.53
C THR A 5 -3.88 -18.36 -6.78
N VAL A 6 -3.88 -18.56 -5.47
CA VAL A 6 -2.71 -18.39 -4.61
C VAL A 6 -2.50 -19.65 -3.79
N ILE A 7 -1.25 -20.10 -3.70
CA ILE A 7 -0.87 -21.25 -2.89
C ILE A 7 -0.59 -20.74 -1.47
N LEU A 8 -1.33 -21.29 -0.50
CA LEU A 8 -1.14 -21.00 0.92
C LEU A 8 -0.57 -22.22 1.62
N ARG A 9 0.28 -21.99 2.62
CA ARG A 9 0.72 -23.04 3.53
C ARG A 9 -0.49 -23.49 4.37
N ASN A 10 -0.63 -24.80 4.58
CA ASN A 10 -1.84 -25.39 5.21
C ASN A 10 -2.13 -24.81 6.60
N ASP A 11 -1.10 -24.63 7.41
CA ASP A 11 -1.20 -24.02 8.75
C ASP A 11 -1.74 -22.58 8.70
N LEU A 12 -1.31 -21.79 7.72
CA LEU A 12 -1.81 -20.43 7.48
C LEU A 12 -3.26 -20.43 7.04
N TYR A 13 -3.64 -21.35 6.15
CA TYR A 13 -5.03 -21.51 5.73
C TYR A 13 -5.94 -21.85 6.92
N ASP A 14 -5.55 -22.81 7.75
CA ASP A 14 -6.31 -23.22 8.93
C ASP A 14 -6.45 -22.08 9.94
N LEU A 15 -5.38 -21.32 10.18
CA LEU A 15 -5.41 -20.13 11.03
C LEU A 15 -6.34 -19.05 10.48
N LEU A 16 -6.30 -18.80 9.17
CA LEU A 16 -7.17 -17.83 8.51
C LEU A 16 -8.65 -18.24 8.63
N VAL A 17 -8.95 -19.51 8.36
CA VAL A 17 -10.30 -20.08 8.50
C VAL A 17 -10.78 -19.97 9.95
N LYS A 18 -9.93 -20.30 10.92
CA LYS A 18 -10.28 -20.28 12.35
C LYS A 18 -10.56 -18.86 12.85
N LYS A 19 -9.80 -17.85 12.39
CA LYS A 19 -9.98 -16.46 12.82
C LYS A 19 -11.08 -15.71 12.08
N HIS A 20 -11.20 -15.89 10.76
CA HIS A 20 -12.03 -15.02 9.89
C HIS A 20 -13.19 -15.77 9.23
N GLY A 21 -13.22 -17.10 9.32
CA GLY A 21 -14.21 -17.95 8.69
C GLY A 21 -13.97 -18.16 7.19
N ARG A 22 -14.57 -19.22 6.63
CA ARG A 22 -14.34 -19.63 5.23
C ARG A 22 -14.81 -18.61 4.19
N ARG A 23 -15.87 -17.83 4.48
CA ARG A 23 -16.48 -16.91 3.53
C ARG A 23 -15.66 -15.63 3.28
N LYS A 24 -14.75 -15.26 4.20
CA LYS A 24 -14.01 -13.99 4.15
C LYS A 24 -12.53 -14.14 3.82
N ILE A 25 -12.10 -15.31 3.36
CA ILE A 25 -10.67 -15.60 3.09
C ILE A 25 -10.12 -14.66 2.01
N SER A 26 -10.83 -14.50 0.89
CA SER A 26 -10.36 -13.65 -0.21
C SER A 26 -10.23 -12.19 0.21
N GLU A 27 -11.18 -11.67 0.98
CA GLU A 27 -11.16 -10.32 1.52
C GLU A 27 -9.96 -10.12 2.45
N THR A 28 -9.74 -11.07 3.37
CA THR A 28 -8.65 -11.02 4.35
C THR A 28 -7.27 -11.08 3.68
N ILE A 29 -7.11 -11.93 2.66
CA ILE A 29 -5.85 -12.03 1.90
C ILE A 29 -5.58 -10.72 1.16
N ASN A 30 -6.58 -10.15 0.49
CA ASN A 30 -6.42 -8.91 -0.25
C ASN A 30 -6.08 -7.75 0.67
N GLU A 31 -6.74 -7.61 1.81
CA GLU A 31 -6.39 -6.59 2.82
C GLU A 31 -4.96 -6.76 3.34
N ALA A 32 -4.52 -8.01 3.59
CA ALA A 32 -3.17 -8.27 4.07
C ALA A 32 -2.11 -7.92 3.02
N LEU A 33 -2.39 -8.22 1.75
CA LEU A 33 -1.53 -7.85 0.62
C LEU A 33 -1.49 -6.34 0.43
N GLU A 34 -2.63 -5.66 0.45
CA GLU A 34 -2.73 -4.20 0.39
C GLU A 34 -1.94 -3.55 1.54
N LYS A 35 -2.13 -4.00 2.78
CA LYS A 35 -1.38 -3.48 3.94
C LYS A 35 0.13 -3.71 3.83
N LYS A 36 0.59 -4.72 3.10
CA LYS A 36 2.02 -5.06 2.97
C LYS A 36 2.67 -4.42 1.74
N LEU A 37 1.94 -4.33 0.64
CA LEU A 37 2.43 -3.88 -0.67
C LEU A 37 2.09 -2.42 -0.95
N LEU A 38 0.91 -1.97 -0.51
CA LEU A 38 0.37 -0.64 -0.79
C LEU A 38 0.40 0.31 0.41
N LYS A 39 0.69 -0.16 1.63
CA LYS A 39 1.04 0.78 2.69
C LYS A 39 2.21 1.61 2.17
N PRO A 40 2.06 2.95 2.07
CA PRO A 40 3.18 3.78 1.74
C PRO A 40 4.25 3.48 2.79
N LYS A 41 5.43 3.01 2.35
CA LYS A 41 6.65 3.26 3.14
C LYS A 41 6.54 4.75 3.44
N LYS A 42 6.45 5.14 4.73
CA LYS A 42 6.36 6.55 5.14
C LYS A 42 7.27 7.34 4.21
N SER A 43 6.65 8.06 3.27
CA SER A 43 7.44 8.88 2.36
C SER A 43 8.02 9.96 3.24
N MET A 44 9.32 10.19 3.16
CA MET A 44 9.92 11.35 3.82
C MET A 44 9.47 12.65 3.11
N PHE A 45 8.89 12.56 1.91
CA PHE A 45 8.25 13.70 1.25
C PHE A 45 7.00 14.11 2.04
N GLY A 46 7.03 15.35 2.56
CA GLY A 46 5.92 15.92 3.34
C GLY A 46 5.79 15.36 4.76
N ALA A 47 6.80 14.65 5.28
CA ALA A 47 6.82 14.21 6.68
C ALA A 47 6.84 15.39 7.66
N ASP A 48 7.42 16.51 7.23
CA ASP A 48 7.41 17.80 7.91
C ASP A 48 6.46 18.76 7.18
N PRO A 49 5.37 19.23 7.81
CA PRO A 49 4.38 20.12 7.16
C PRO A 49 4.97 21.44 6.62
N TRP A 50 6.11 21.88 7.18
CA TRP A 50 6.81 23.08 6.75
C TRP A 50 7.63 22.88 5.46
N LEU A 51 8.02 21.63 5.15
CA LEU A 51 8.78 21.29 3.95
C LEU A 51 7.82 21.02 2.79
N ASN A 52 7.28 22.11 2.24
CA ASN A 52 6.39 22.09 1.08
C ASN A 52 7.05 22.78 -0.12
N THR A 53 6.50 22.53 -1.30
CA THR A 53 7.05 23.01 -2.57
C THR A 53 6.75 24.49 -2.85
N LYS A 54 6.07 25.21 -1.94
CA LYS A 54 5.61 26.60 -2.20
C LYS A 54 6.75 27.61 -2.38
N ASN A 55 7.96 27.27 -1.91
CA ASN A 55 9.15 28.12 -2.03
C ASN A 55 10.23 27.49 -2.92
N LEU A 56 9.92 26.40 -3.64
CA LEU A 56 10.83 25.92 -4.68
C LEU A 56 10.79 26.94 -5.82
N ARG A 57 11.97 27.31 -6.30
CA ARG A 57 12.09 28.10 -7.52
C ARG A 57 11.58 27.27 -8.68
N ASP A 58 10.69 27.85 -9.49
CA ASP A 58 10.30 27.25 -10.76
C ASP A 58 11.48 27.35 -11.73
N GLU A 59 11.95 26.19 -12.19
CA GLU A 59 13.12 26.09 -13.08
C GLU A 59 12.84 26.67 -14.48
N GLU A 60 11.55 26.82 -14.86
CA GLU A 60 11.13 27.45 -16.11
C GLU A 60 11.42 28.96 -16.19
N GLU A 61 11.59 29.67 -15.05
CA GLU A 61 11.88 31.11 -15.08
C GLU A 61 13.32 31.44 -15.53
N HIS A 62 14.23 30.46 -15.57
CA HIS A 62 15.66 30.70 -15.77
C HIS A 62 16.17 30.52 -17.21
N GLU A 63 15.31 30.11 -18.15
CA GLU A 63 15.62 29.93 -19.58
C GLU A 63 15.20 31.13 -20.45
N SER A 64 14.76 32.25 -19.85
CA SER A 64 14.49 33.49 -20.59
C SER A 64 15.34 34.67 -20.10
N LEU A 65 16.38 34.95 -20.90
CA LEU A 65 17.19 36.18 -21.06
C LEU A 65 18.45 36.33 -20.19
#